data_AF-A0A420P3Z1-F1
#
_entry.id   AF-A0A420P3Z1-F1
#
_cell.length_a   1.000
_cell.length_b   1.000
_cell.length_c   1.000
_cell.angle_alpha   90.00
_cell.angle_beta   90.00
_cell.angle_gamma   90.00
#
_symmetry.space_group_name_H-M   'P 1'
#
loop_
_entity.id
_entity.type
_entity.pdbx_description
1 polymer ?
#
loop_
_entity_poly.entity_id
_entity_poly.type
_entity_poly.pdbx_seq_one_letter_code
_entity_poly.pdbx_strand_id
1 'polypeptide(L)'
;MKRLILSLLFLSFSQLCFAANKCYYPNGLEAEDHPCDPNAKQSVCCSGGLGTVCLSNKLCIGGNGNTVRGSCTDKNWESPECAMFCLGW
;
A
#
# COMPACT_ATOMS: atom_id res chain seq x y z
N MET A 1 -26.34 -15.07 -30.74
CA MET A 1 -24.91 -15.40 -30.56
C MET A 1 -24.00 -14.17 -30.47
N LYS A 2 -23.95 -13.28 -31.49
CA LYS A 2 -23.13 -12.04 -31.45
C LYS A 2 -23.40 -11.11 -30.26
N ARG A 3 -24.67 -10.92 -29.89
CA ARG A 3 -25.06 -10.13 -28.71
C ARG A 3 -24.58 -10.74 -27.38
N LEU A 4 -24.57 -12.07 -27.29
CA LEU A 4 -24.12 -12.81 -26.11
C LEU A 4 -22.59 -12.70 -25.94
N ILE A 5 -21.85 -12.78 -27.05
CA ILE A 5 -20.40 -12.60 -27.09
C ILE A 5 -20.01 -11.17 -26.68
N LEU A 6 -20.76 -10.17 -27.15
CA LEU A 6 -20.53 -8.77 -26.79
C LEU A 6 -20.78 -8.50 -25.29
N SER A 7 -21.81 -9.11 -24.71
CA SER A 7 -22.10 -9.02 -23.27
C SER A 7 -21.02 -9.71 -22.41
N LEU A 8 -20.49 -10.86 -22.85
CA LEU A 8 -19.40 -11.57 -22.16
C LEU A 8 -18.07 -10.78 -22.21
N LEU A 9 -17.78 -10.09 -23.32
CA LEU A 9 -16.64 -9.17 -23.45
C LEU A 9 -16.76 -7.94 -22.52
N PHE A 10 -17.98 -7.42 -22.32
CA PHE A 10 -18.20 -6.30 -21.41
C PHE A 10 -18.07 -6.69 -19.93
N LEU A 11 -18.54 -7.90 -19.55
CA LEU A 11 -18.43 -8.41 -18.18
C LEU A 11 -16.98 -8.79 -17.77
N SER A 12 -16.13 -9.12 -18.73
CA SER A 12 -14.71 -9.42 -18.46
C SER A 12 -13.87 -8.15 -18.27
N PHE A 13 -14.30 -7.02 -18.84
CA PHE A 13 -13.57 -5.74 -18.71
C PHE A 13 -13.84 -5.00 -17.39
N SER A 14 -14.94 -5.30 -16.69
CA SER A 14 -15.32 -4.66 -15.42
C SER A 14 -14.56 -5.20 -14.19
N GLN A 15 -13.70 -6.21 -14.35
CA GLN A 15 -12.98 -6.84 -13.24
C GLN A 15 -11.65 -6.16 -12.87
N LEU A 16 -11.26 -5.08 -13.53
CA LEU A 16 -9.99 -4.37 -13.28
C LEU A 16 -10.10 -3.28 -12.19
N CYS A 17 -11.05 -3.40 -11.25
CA CYS A 17 -10.99 -2.61 -10.03
C CYS A 17 -9.92 -3.22 -9.11
N PHE A 18 -8.68 -2.76 -9.25
CA PHE A 18 -7.64 -3.02 -8.25
C PHE A 18 -8.11 -2.42 -6.92
N ALA A 19 -8.42 -3.27 -5.94
CA ALA A 19 -8.65 -2.81 -4.59
C ALA A 19 -7.37 -2.09 -4.12
N ALA A 20 -7.50 -0.82 -3.74
CA ALA A 20 -6.38 -0.10 -3.14
C ALA A 20 -5.94 -0.89 -1.89
N ASN A 21 -4.67 -1.30 -1.85
CA ASN A 21 -4.14 -1.98 -0.68
C ASN A 21 -4.21 -1.03 0.52
N LYS A 22 -4.99 -1.42 1.54
CA LYS A 22 -5.09 -0.71 2.81
C LYS A 22 -3.74 -0.77 3.53
N CYS A 23 -3.44 0.26 4.31
CA CYS A 23 -2.24 0.34 5.11
C CYS A 23 -2.59 0.28 6.60
N TYR A 24 -1.68 -0.25 7.41
CA TYR A 24 -1.88 -0.53 8.82
C TYR A 24 -0.64 -0.14 9.64
N TYR A 25 -0.85 0.45 10.80
CA TYR A 25 0.17 0.62 11.82
C TYR A 25 0.47 -0.72 12.54
N PRO A 26 1.60 -0.84 13.28
CA PRO A 26 1.97 -2.07 13.99
C PRO A 26 0.95 -2.57 15.00
N ASN A 27 0.09 -1.69 15.51
CA ASN A 27 -1.02 -2.04 16.39
C ASN A 27 -2.26 -2.54 15.63
N GLY A 28 -2.18 -2.71 14.30
CA GLY A 28 -3.26 -3.18 13.44
C GLY A 28 -4.33 -2.13 13.08
N LEU A 29 -4.17 -0.88 13.54
CA LEU A 29 -5.05 0.22 13.14
C LEU A 29 -4.79 0.61 11.69
N GLU A 30 -5.85 0.90 10.96
CA GLU A 30 -5.77 1.38 9.58
C GLU A 30 -5.12 2.77 9.54
N ALA A 31 -4.23 2.97 8.57
CA ALA A 31 -3.54 4.23 8.31
C ALA A 31 -4.07 4.86 7.01
N GLU A 32 -4.04 6.19 6.92
CA GLU A 32 -4.38 6.95 5.71
C GLU A 32 -3.21 7.06 4.72
N ASP A 33 -2.14 6.31 4.95
CA ASP A 33 -0.97 6.23 4.07
C ASP A 33 -1.28 5.48 2.77
N HIS A 34 -0.34 5.53 1.83
CA HIS A 34 -0.43 4.86 0.54
C HIS A 34 0.74 3.89 0.33
N PRO A 35 0.50 2.73 -0.31
CA PRO A 35 1.55 1.76 -0.59
C PRO A 35 2.58 2.33 -1.57
N CYS A 36 3.86 2.14 -1.26
CA CYS A 36 4.97 2.53 -2.12
C CYS A 36 5.08 1.69 -3.40
N ASP A 37 4.74 0.41 -3.32
CA ASP A 37 4.51 -0.44 -4.49
C ASP A 37 3.04 -0.90 -4.50
N PRO A 38 2.19 -0.32 -5.36
CA PRO A 38 0.78 -0.68 -5.44
C PRO A 38 0.54 -2.07 -6.07
N ASN A 39 1.54 -2.66 -6.74
CA ASN A 39 1.43 -3.95 -7.40
C ASN A 39 2.03 -5.08 -6.56
N ALA A 40 2.80 -4.76 -5.52
CA ALA A 40 3.33 -5.75 -4.60
C ALA A 40 2.24 -6.37 -3.73
N LYS A 41 2.43 -7.64 -3.37
CA LYS A 41 1.56 -8.31 -2.37
C LYS A 41 1.63 -7.60 -1.03
N GLN A 42 2.83 -7.17 -0.63
CA GLN A 42 3.06 -6.39 0.58
C GLN A 42 4.06 -5.27 0.28
N SER A 43 3.83 -4.10 0.86
CA SER A 43 4.67 -2.92 0.68
C SER A 43 4.65 -2.07 1.95
N VAL A 44 5.76 -1.37 2.20
CA VAL A 44 5.75 -0.19 3.07
C VAL A 44 4.75 0.83 2.51
N CYS A 45 4.07 1.52 3.40
CA CYS A 45 3.18 2.62 3.09
C CYS A 45 3.72 3.93 3.67
N CYS A 46 3.62 5.00 2.89
CA CYS A 46 4.07 6.33 3.27
C CYS A 46 2.93 7.34 3.13
N SER A 47 3.02 8.44 3.87
CA SER A 47 2.06 9.55 3.77
C SER A 47 1.97 10.08 2.33
N GLY A 48 0.75 10.42 1.89
CA GLY A 48 0.53 11.12 0.61
C GLY A 48 0.92 12.60 0.62
N GLY A 49 1.44 13.13 1.74
CA GLY A 49 1.81 14.54 1.88
C GLY A 49 3.02 14.96 1.04
N LEU A 50 3.08 16.24 0.67
CA LEU A 50 4.20 16.83 -0.06
C LEU A 50 5.53 16.61 0.67
N GLY A 51 6.58 16.28 -0.09
CA GLY A 51 7.90 16.01 0.45
C GLY A 51 8.07 14.62 1.06
N THR A 52 7.05 13.75 0.95
CA THR A 52 7.18 12.35 1.36
C THR A 52 7.82 11.51 0.26
N VAL A 53 8.75 10.61 0.61
CA VAL A 53 9.46 9.76 -0.34
C VAL A 53 9.51 8.31 0.16
N CYS A 54 9.19 7.38 -0.72
CA CYS A 54 9.40 5.94 -0.51
C CYS A 54 10.86 5.55 -0.74
N LEU A 55 11.47 4.86 0.22
CA LEU A 55 12.85 4.41 0.15
C LEU A 55 12.95 2.90 -0.08
N SER A 56 13.97 2.47 -0.82
CA SER A 56 14.25 1.04 -1.09
C SER A 56 14.60 0.23 0.16
N ASN A 57 14.96 0.89 1.26
CA ASN A 57 15.18 0.27 2.56
C ASN A 57 13.90 0.14 3.41
N LYS A 58 12.72 0.19 2.77
CA LYS A 58 11.40 -0.06 3.39
C LYS A 58 11.02 1.02 4.41
N LEU A 59 11.46 2.25 4.15
CA LEU A 59 11.19 3.43 4.97
C LEU A 59 10.60 4.56 4.16
N CYS A 60 10.16 5.59 4.87
CA CYS A 60 9.70 6.83 4.30
C CYS A 60 10.63 7.97 4.73
N ILE A 61 10.83 8.95 3.86
CA ILE A 61 11.15 10.31 4.28
C ILE A 61 9.83 11.05 4.45
N GLY A 62 9.58 11.68 5.60
CA GLY A 62 8.42 12.54 5.80
C GLY A 62 8.65 13.94 5.22
N GLY A 63 7.60 14.74 5.06
CA GLY A 63 7.70 16.11 4.52
C GLY A 63 8.63 17.07 5.28
N ASN A 64 9.04 16.71 6.50
CA ASN A 64 10.05 17.42 7.29
C ASN A 64 11.50 16.94 7.05
N GLY A 65 11.72 16.03 6.11
CA GLY A 65 13.02 15.43 5.79
C GLY A 65 13.46 14.31 6.72
N ASN A 66 12.71 14.00 7.78
CA ASN A 66 13.07 12.93 8.70
C ASN A 66 12.75 11.55 8.10
N THR A 67 13.62 10.59 8.38
CA THR A 67 13.32 9.18 8.09
C THR A 67 12.32 8.65 9.13
N VAL A 68 11.22 8.08 8.66
CA VAL A 68 10.14 7.54 9.47
C VAL A 68 9.78 6.13 8.99
N ARG A 69 9.25 5.29 9.90
CA ARG A 69 8.84 3.90 9.62
C ARG A 69 7.72 3.80 8.57
N GLY A 70 6.79 4.75 8.57
CA GLY A 70 5.55 4.66 7.79
C GLY A 70 4.55 3.65 8.37
N SER A 71 3.67 3.13 7.54
CA SER A 71 2.78 1.99 7.85
C SER A 71 3.05 0.85 6.86
N CYS A 72 2.27 -0.23 6.88
CA CYS A 72 2.46 -1.36 5.96
C CYS A 72 1.14 -1.92 5.46
N THR A 73 1.11 -2.49 4.27
CA THR A 73 -0.09 -3.18 3.76
C THR A 73 -0.41 -4.48 4.51
N ASP A 74 0.58 -5.04 5.22
CA ASP A 74 0.38 -6.22 6.04
C ASP A 74 -0.14 -5.82 7.43
N LYS A 75 -1.41 -6.15 7.70
CA LYS A 75 -2.04 -5.86 8.99
C LYS A 75 -1.34 -6.56 10.16
N ASN A 76 -0.75 -7.73 9.92
CA ASN A 76 -0.13 -8.54 10.99
C ASN A 76 1.36 -8.23 11.16
N TRP A 77 1.96 -7.42 10.28
CA TRP A 77 3.39 -7.07 10.33
C TRP A 77 4.33 -8.29 10.28
N GLU A 78 3.93 -9.35 9.57
CA GLU A 78 4.71 -10.57 9.39
C GLU A 78 5.59 -10.51 8.14
N SER A 79 5.23 -9.67 7.18
CA SER A 79 5.96 -9.49 5.93
C SER A 79 7.34 -8.86 6.15
N PRO A 80 8.40 -9.38 5.50
CA PRO A 80 9.72 -8.73 5.51
C PRO A 80 9.72 -7.37 4.83
N GLU A 81 8.67 -7.02 4.07
CA GLU A 81 8.47 -5.71 3.46
C GLU A 81 8.01 -4.64 4.45
N CYS A 82 7.61 -5.02 5.66
CA CYS A 82 7.22 -4.12 6.74
C CYS A 82 8.41 -3.88 7.68
N ALA A 83 8.82 -2.62 7.83
CA ALA A 83 9.94 -2.24 8.69
C ALA A 83 9.64 -2.42 10.19
N MET A 84 10.25 -3.43 10.84
CA MET A 84 10.08 -3.75 12.27
C MET A 84 11.00 -2.94 13.21
N PHE A 85 11.44 -1.77 12.80
CA PHE A 85 12.35 -0.92 13.57
C PHE A 85 11.71 0.46 13.83
N CYS A 86 12.23 1.21 14.81
CA CYS A 86 11.59 2.44 15.31
C CYS A 86 10.18 2.20 15.89
N LEU A 87 9.97 1.07 16.59
CA LEU A 87 8.74 0.72 17.31
C LEU A 87 8.61 1.42 18.68
N GLY A 88 9.38 2.49 18.92
CA GLY A 88 9.43 3.19 20.20
C GLY A 88 8.12 3.87 20.55
N TRP A 89 7.74 3.74 21.82
CA TRP A 89 6.52 4.24 22.48
C TRP A 89 6.37 5.76 22.44
#